data_AF-A0A3Q0JCI7-F1
#
_entry.id   AF-A0A3Q0JCI7-F1
#
_cell.length_a   1.000
_cell.length_b   1.000
_cell.length_c   1.000
_cell.angle_alpha   90.00
_cell.angle_beta   90.00
_cell.angle_gamma   90.00
#
_symmetry.space_group_name_H-M   'P 1'
#
loop_
_entity.id
_entity.type
_entity.pdbx_description
1 polymer ?
#
loop_
_entity_poly.entity_id
_entity_poly.type
_entity_poly.pdbx_seq_one_letter_code
_entity_poly.pdbx_strand_id
1 'polypeptide(L)'
;MGREDRRKVDLKKRELNATVFNPKFVFLSNYEVSGKIFIMPITGKGKSNITNVNTTLDVNIKWDFVKRNGVKHMKIRSYAYKIKPSRTYIRLDNLFNGDKYLGEEMNRFLNENYKELQAAFLPVFEQVLADEDKNEMNDIFATVSYDNYKELQAAFLPVFERVLADEDKNEMNDIFATVSYDQLFLD
;
A
#
# COMPACT_ATOMS: atom_id res chain seq x y z
N MET A 1 -22.91 5.98 -8.88
CA MET A 1 -22.39 4.60 -8.82
C MET A 1 -21.31 4.58 -7.75
N GLY A 2 -21.57 3.92 -6.62
CA GLY A 2 -20.66 3.88 -5.48
C GLY A 2 -19.31 3.28 -5.88
N ARG A 3 -18.22 3.87 -5.38
CA ARG A 3 -16.89 3.26 -5.50
C ARG A 3 -16.81 2.19 -4.42
N GLU A 4 -17.37 1.04 -4.72
CA GLU A 4 -17.43 -0.07 -3.78
C GLU A 4 -16.13 -0.87 -3.82
N ASP A 5 -15.70 -1.28 -2.63
CA ASP A 5 -14.64 -2.26 -2.46
C ASP A 5 -15.05 -3.56 -3.12
N ARG A 6 -14.12 -4.19 -3.83
CA ARG A 6 -14.36 -5.44 -4.54
C ARG A 6 -13.27 -6.42 -4.21
N ARG A 7 -13.65 -7.65 -3.94
CA ARG A 7 -12.71 -8.73 -3.65
C ARG A 7 -13.09 -9.98 -4.41
N LYS A 8 -12.08 -10.68 -4.92
CA LYS A 8 -12.21 -11.99 -5.55
C LYS A 8 -11.06 -12.87 -5.13
N VAL A 9 -11.38 -14.03 -4.57
CA VAL A 9 -10.41 -15.07 -4.21
C VAL A 9 -10.64 -16.27 -5.13
N ASP A 10 -9.58 -16.74 -5.79
CA ASP A 10 -9.58 -17.96 -6.60
C ASP A 10 -8.61 -18.95 -5.95
N LEU A 11 -9.13 -19.90 -5.19
CA LEU A 11 -8.33 -20.88 -4.44
C LEU A 11 -7.64 -21.90 -5.35
N LYS A 12 -8.24 -22.20 -6.51
CA LYS A 12 -7.63 -23.11 -7.49
C LYS A 12 -6.40 -22.47 -8.12
N LYS A 13 -6.49 -21.17 -8.46
CA LYS A 13 -5.35 -20.39 -8.97
C LYS A 13 -4.43 -19.84 -7.88
N ARG A 14 -4.86 -19.90 -6.62
CA ARG A 14 -4.18 -19.34 -5.44
C ARG A 14 -3.89 -17.85 -5.63
N GLU A 15 -4.96 -17.12 -5.90
CA GLU A 15 -4.91 -15.72 -6.27
C GLU A 15 -5.99 -14.91 -5.55
N LEU A 16 -5.60 -13.74 -5.07
CA LEU A 16 -6.49 -12.74 -4.49
C LEU A 16 -6.37 -11.48 -5.33
N ASN A 17 -7.51 -10.99 -5.77
CA ASN A 17 -7.65 -9.67 -6.36
C ASN A 17 -8.55 -8.85 -5.44
N ALA A 18 -8.09 -7.68 -5.03
CA ALA A 18 -8.88 -6.73 -4.26
C ALA A 18 -8.77 -5.34 -4.89
N THR A 19 -9.86 -4.58 -4.82
CA THR A 19 -9.91 -3.15 -5.08
C THR A 19 -10.43 -2.52 -3.79
N VAL A 20 -9.66 -1.62 -3.21
CA VAL A 20 -10.03 -0.87 -2.00
C VAL A 20 -10.10 0.60 -2.34
N PHE A 21 -11.15 1.28 -1.89
CA PHE A 21 -11.30 2.72 -2.00
C PHE A 21 -10.96 3.36 -0.66
N ASN A 22 -10.04 4.32 -0.68
CA ASN A 22 -9.69 5.11 0.48
C ASN A 22 -9.96 6.60 0.18
N PRO A 23 -10.85 7.27 0.92
CA PRO A 23 -11.16 8.68 0.68
C PRO A 23 -9.94 9.58 0.90
N LYS A 24 -9.03 9.20 1.81
CA LYS A 24 -7.86 10.02 2.15
C LYS A 24 -6.71 9.18 2.70
N PHE A 25 -5.61 9.14 1.95
CA PHE A 25 -4.37 8.53 2.37
C PHE A 25 -3.30 9.60 2.63
N VAL A 26 -2.70 9.62 3.83
CA VAL A 26 -1.73 10.64 4.23
C VAL A 26 -0.38 10.01 4.55
N PHE A 27 0.66 10.42 3.83
CA PHE A 27 2.05 10.08 4.13
C PHE A 27 2.72 11.26 4.83
N LEU A 28 3.07 11.07 6.09
CA LEU A 28 3.88 12.02 6.87
C LEU A 28 5.25 11.41 7.10
N SER A 29 6.31 12.12 6.70
CA SER A 29 7.68 11.61 6.88
C SER A 29 8.69 12.73 7.10
N ASN A 30 9.89 12.34 7.56
CA ASN A 30 11.07 13.16 7.37
C ASN A 30 11.60 12.89 5.96
N TYR A 31 11.97 13.92 5.23
CA TYR A 31 12.58 13.78 3.91
C TYR A 31 13.94 14.47 3.87
N GLU A 32 14.79 13.97 2.99
CA GLU A 32 16.01 14.62 2.53
C GLU A 32 16.08 14.41 1.02
N VAL A 33 16.20 15.50 0.27
CA VAL A 33 16.25 15.47 -1.19
C VAL A 33 17.38 16.36 -1.67
N SER A 34 18.11 15.89 -2.68
CA SER A 34 19.06 16.69 -3.45
C SER A 34 19.07 16.14 -4.87
N GLY A 35 18.64 16.95 -5.83
CA GLY A 35 18.55 16.50 -7.21
C GLY A 35 17.65 17.38 -8.06
N LYS A 36 16.89 16.74 -8.96
CA LYS A 36 15.97 17.41 -9.88
C LYS A 36 14.64 16.69 -9.93
N ILE A 37 13.56 17.46 -10.02
CA ILE A 37 12.22 16.96 -10.37
C ILE A 37 11.91 17.47 -11.77
N PHE A 38 11.76 16.54 -12.71
CA PHE A 38 11.85 16.80 -14.15
C PHE A 38 13.16 17.54 -14.50
N ILE A 39 13.08 18.85 -14.73
CA ILE A 39 14.23 19.72 -15.01
C ILE A 39 14.54 20.69 -13.87
N MET A 40 13.65 20.80 -12.88
CA MET A 40 13.74 21.79 -11.82
C MET A 40 14.65 21.28 -10.69
N PRO A 41 15.69 22.03 -10.28
CA PRO A 41 16.52 21.65 -9.16
C PRO A 41 15.70 21.70 -7.86
N ILE A 42 15.92 20.71 -7.00
CA ILE A 42 15.31 20.65 -5.66
C ILE A 42 16.36 20.21 -4.65
N THR A 43 16.38 20.89 -3.51
CA THR A 43 17.17 20.50 -2.35
C THR A 43 16.40 20.84 -1.09
N GLY A 44 16.48 20.00 -0.07
CA GLY A 44 15.79 20.27 1.19
C GLY A 44 15.85 19.09 2.14
N LYS A 45 15.70 19.40 3.43
CA LYS A 45 15.62 18.41 4.50
C LYS A 45 14.62 18.89 5.54
N GLY A 46 13.56 18.13 5.76
CA GLY A 46 12.48 18.59 6.63
C GLY A 46 11.34 17.59 6.76
N LYS A 47 10.16 18.10 7.05
CA LYS A 47 8.93 17.31 7.09
C LYS A 47 8.26 17.31 5.71
N SER A 48 7.72 16.16 5.33
CA SER A 48 6.86 16.01 4.16
C SER A 48 5.45 15.64 4.60
N ASN A 49 4.47 16.16 3.86
CA ASN A 49 3.08 15.72 3.90
C ASN A 49 2.63 15.48 2.45
N ILE A 50 2.37 14.23 2.12
CA ILE A 50 1.80 13.84 0.83
C ILE A 50 0.42 13.25 1.10
N THR A 51 -0.62 13.96 0.68
CA THR A 51 -2.00 13.53 0.87
C THR A 51 -2.63 13.14 -0.47
N ASN A 52 -3.00 11.88 -0.61
CA ASN A 52 -3.75 11.36 -1.75
C ASN A 52 -5.25 11.32 -1.42
N VAL A 53 -6.10 11.79 -2.33
CA VAL A 53 -7.54 11.90 -2.12
C VAL A 53 -8.32 11.04 -3.10
N ASN A 54 -9.36 10.38 -2.60
CA ASN A 54 -10.22 9.44 -3.31
C ASN A 54 -9.38 8.42 -4.10
N THR A 55 -8.56 7.68 -3.37
CA THR A 55 -7.58 6.74 -3.90
C THR A 55 -8.19 5.38 -4.05
N THR A 56 -8.09 4.81 -5.25
CA THR A 56 -8.36 3.38 -5.44
C THR A 56 -7.04 2.62 -5.44
N LEU A 57 -6.97 1.56 -4.65
CA LEU A 57 -5.85 0.63 -4.56
C LEU A 57 -6.30 -0.71 -5.14
N ASP A 58 -5.72 -1.12 -6.27
CA ASP A 58 -5.87 -2.50 -6.75
C ASP A 58 -4.70 -3.34 -6.24
N VAL A 59 -5.01 -4.48 -5.63
CA VAL A 59 -4.06 -5.41 -5.03
C VAL A 59 -4.21 -6.76 -5.72
N ASN A 60 -3.09 -7.32 -6.19
CA ASN A 60 -3.01 -8.69 -6.69
C ASN A 60 -1.98 -9.48 -5.88
N ILE A 61 -2.44 -10.53 -5.21
CA ILE A 61 -1.58 -11.43 -4.42
C ILE A 61 -1.72 -12.82 -4.98
N LYS A 62 -0.59 -13.49 -5.23
CA LYS A 62 -0.56 -14.91 -5.59
C LYS A 62 0.32 -15.66 -4.64
N TRP A 63 -0.14 -16.83 -4.22
CA TRP A 63 0.59 -17.66 -3.27
C TRP A 63 0.76 -19.10 -3.76
N ASP A 64 1.66 -19.79 -3.08
CA ASP A 64 1.87 -21.23 -3.15
C ASP A 64 1.90 -21.83 -1.75
N PHE A 65 2.04 -23.15 -1.71
CA PHE A 65 2.28 -23.89 -0.49
C PHE A 65 3.67 -24.49 -0.51
N VAL A 66 4.35 -24.40 0.62
CA VAL A 66 5.63 -25.07 0.87
C VAL A 66 5.49 -25.97 2.09
N LYS A 67 6.10 -27.15 2.05
CA LYS A 67 6.18 -28.04 3.23
C LYS A 67 7.46 -27.73 3.99
N ARG A 68 7.36 -27.53 5.31
CA ARG A 68 8.49 -27.39 6.24
C ARG A 68 8.24 -28.34 7.40
N ASN A 69 9.13 -29.31 7.61
CA ASN A 69 8.99 -30.33 8.66
C ASN A 69 7.63 -31.06 8.65
N GLY A 70 7.10 -31.35 7.45
CA GLY A 70 5.78 -31.98 7.28
C GLY A 70 4.59 -31.03 7.41
N VAL A 71 4.78 -29.81 7.91
CA VAL A 71 3.75 -28.77 8.06
C VAL A 71 3.65 -27.96 6.77
N LYS A 72 2.42 -27.65 6.34
CA LYS A 72 2.14 -26.87 5.14
C LYS A 72 2.09 -25.39 5.49
N HIS A 73 2.85 -24.56 4.79
CA HIS A 73 2.91 -23.11 4.98
C HIS A 73 2.55 -22.39 3.68
N MET A 74 1.96 -21.20 3.79
CA MET A 74 1.78 -20.30 2.65
C MET A 74 3.11 -19.65 2.25
N LYS A 75 3.28 -19.33 0.98
CA LYS A 75 4.39 -18.54 0.46
C LYS A 75 3.87 -17.60 -0.61
N ILE A 76 4.08 -16.30 -0.45
CA ILE A 76 3.70 -15.30 -1.45
C ILE A 76 4.66 -15.38 -2.63
N ARG A 77 4.13 -15.77 -3.78
CA ARG A 77 4.84 -15.86 -5.06
C ARG A 77 4.95 -14.47 -5.70
N SER A 78 3.85 -13.73 -5.74
CA SER A 78 3.79 -12.36 -6.26
C SER A 78 2.86 -11.49 -5.43
N TYR A 79 3.25 -10.24 -5.30
CA TYR A 79 2.46 -9.16 -4.74
C TYR A 79 2.54 -8.00 -5.75
N ALA A 80 1.42 -7.36 -6.07
CA ALA A 80 1.41 -6.18 -6.92
C ALA A 80 0.35 -5.17 -6.46
N TYR A 81 0.68 -3.89 -6.61
CA TYR A 81 -0.19 -2.76 -6.35
C TYR A 81 -0.46 -1.97 -7.63
N LYS A 82 -1.65 -1.37 -7.68
CA LYS A 82 -1.92 -0.21 -8.53
C LYS A 82 -2.63 0.86 -7.71
N ILE A 83 -1.96 1.99 -7.50
CA ILE A 83 -2.46 3.12 -6.71
C ILE A 83 -3.00 4.17 -7.68
N LYS A 84 -4.26 4.58 -7.49
CA LYS A 84 -4.98 5.51 -8.38
C LYS A 84 -5.66 6.62 -7.57
N PRO A 85 -4.89 7.60 -7.09
CA PRO A 85 -5.45 8.78 -6.44
C PRO A 85 -6.08 9.73 -7.46
N SER A 86 -7.23 10.31 -7.12
CA SER A 86 -7.83 11.35 -7.98
C SER A 86 -7.03 12.67 -7.93
N ARG A 87 -6.41 12.93 -6.78
CA ARG A 87 -5.58 14.11 -6.51
C ARG A 87 -4.51 13.75 -5.51
N THR A 88 -3.33 14.35 -5.66
CA THR A 88 -2.26 14.35 -4.65
C THR A 88 -1.95 15.79 -4.27
N TYR A 89 -1.84 16.04 -2.97
CA TYR A 89 -1.32 17.28 -2.40
C TYR A 89 0.05 17.01 -1.82
N ILE A 90 1.02 17.85 -2.17
CA ILE A 90 2.42 17.69 -1.75
C ILE A 90 2.83 18.92 -0.97
N ARG A 91 3.35 18.73 0.24
CA ARG A 91 4.01 19.77 1.02
C ARG A 91 5.36 19.27 1.49
N LEU A 92 6.40 20.01 1.14
CA LEU A 92 7.77 19.80 1.60
C LEU A 92 8.23 21.06 2.33
N ASP A 93 8.54 20.92 3.61
CA ASP A 93 9.03 22.02 4.45
C ASP A 93 10.55 22.13 4.37
N ASN A 94 11.09 23.33 4.60
CA ASN A 94 12.53 23.60 4.60
C ASN A 94 13.25 23.24 3.28
N LEU A 95 12.58 23.48 2.15
CA LEU A 95 13.22 23.48 0.84
C LEU A 95 14.21 24.65 0.73
N PHE A 96 15.26 24.47 -0.07
CA PHE A 96 16.28 25.48 -0.36
C PHE A 96 16.85 26.15 0.90
N ASN A 97 17.13 25.35 1.93
CA ASN A 97 17.62 25.81 3.23
C ASN A 97 16.72 26.86 3.91
N GLY A 98 15.41 26.76 3.70
CA GLY A 98 14.40 27.60 4.35
C GLY A 98 14.04 28.87 3.58
N ASP A 99 14.49 29.02 2.33
CA ASP A 99 14.02 30.10 1.47
C ASP A 99 12.51 29.95 1.21
N LYS A 100 11.73 30.87 1.78
CA LYS A 100 10.27 30.83 1.72
C LYS A 100 9.74 30.98 0.30
N TYR A 101 10.34 31.86 -0.50
CA TYR A 101 9.84 32.12 -1.85
C TYR A 101 10.07 30.90 -2.75
N LEU A 102 11.31 30.39 -2.80
CA LEU A 102 11.64 29.22 -3.60
C LEU A 102 10.91 27.96 -3.11
N GLY A 103 10.77 27.81 -1.79
CA GLY A 103 10.02 26.70 -1.21
C GLY A 103 8.54 26.70 -1.60
N GLU A 104 7.87 27.86 -1.54
CA GLU A 104 6.47 27.96 -1.96
C GLU A 104 6.29 27.76 -3.47
N GLU A 105 7.16 28.32 -4.30
CA GLU A 105 7.09 28.12 -5.76
C GLU A 105 7.34 26.66 -6.15
N MET A 106 8.28 25.97 -5.49
CA MET A 106 8.47 24.54 -5.72
C MET A 106 7.27 23.73 -5.26
N ASN A 107 6.70 24.01 -4.09
CA ASN A 107 5.48 23.32 -3.66
C ASN A 107 4.32 23.56 -4.63
N ARG A 108 4.14 24.79 -5.14
CA ARG A 108 3.14 25.11 -6.18
C ARG A 108 3.37 24.25 -7.43
N PHE A 109 4.59 24.24 -7.94
CA PHE A 109 4.98 23.43 -9.09
C PHE A 109 4.66 21.94 -8.90
N LEU A 110 4.98 21.37 -7.72
CA LEU A 110 4.67 19.96 -7.42
C LEU A 110 3.16 19.68 -7.43
N ASN A 111 2.36 20.59 -6.88
CA ASN A 111 0.90 20.44 -6.82
C ASN A 111 0.22 20.67 -8.18
N GLU A 112 0.77 21.53 -9.03
CA GLU A 112 0.26 21.76 -10.39
C GLU A 112 0.54 20.55 -11.29
N ASN A 113 1.72 19.95 -11.16
CA ASN A 113 2.20 18.83 -12.00
C ASN A 113 1.99 17.45 -11.34
N TYR A 114 1.03 17.35 -10.42
CA TYR A 114 0.87 16.15 -9.60
C TYR A 114 0.59 14.88 -10.43
N LYS A 115 -0.06 15.00 -11.60
CA LYS A 115 -0.39 13.86 -12.47
C LYS A 115 0.85 13.29 -13.15
N GLU A 116 1.70 14.17 -13.66
CA GLU A 116 2.96 13.84 -14.29
C GLU A 116 3.90 13.21 -13.26
N LEU A 117 3.92 13.76 -12.04
CA LEU A 117 4.67 13.18 -10.92
C LEU A 117 4.14 11.79 -10.55
N GLN A 118 2.81 11.61 -10.47
CA GLN A 118 2.23 10.29 -10.25
C GLN A 118 2.65 9.29 -11.33
N ALA A 119 2.57 9.67 -12.61
CA ALA A 119 2.94 8.81 -13.72
C ALA A 119 4.43 8.40 -13.68
N ALA A 120 5.30 9.30 -13.22
CA ALA A 120 6.73 9.05 -13.11
C ALA A 120 7.12 8.23 -11.86
N PHE A 121 6.55 8.56 -10.70
CA PHE A 121 7.01 8.05 -9.41
C PHE A 121 6.18 6.89 -8.86
N LEU A 122 4.86 6.85 -9.09
CA LEU A 122 4.03 5.78 -8.54
C LEU A 122 4.46 4.38 -8.98
N PRO A 123 4.86 4.10 -10.24
CA PRO A 123 5.27 2.74 -10.62
C PRO A 123 6.45 2.21 -9.80
N VAL A 124 7.43 3.08 -9.50
CA VAL A 124 8.59 2.72 -8.68
C VAL A 124 8.16 2.51 -7.22
N PHE A 125 7.33 3.41 -6.70
CA PHE A 125 6.80 3.31 -5.35
C PHE A 125 5.92 2.07 -5.14
N GLU A 126 5.04 1.76 -6.09
CA GLU A 126 4.22 0.55 -6.14
C GLU A 126 5.07 -0.71 -6.08
N GLN A 127 6.19 -0.74 -6.81
CA GLN A 127 7.11 -1.87 -6.80
C GLN A 127 7.81 -2.02 -5.44
N VAL A 128 8.35 -0.93 -4.88
CA VAL A 128 9.02 -0.96 -3.58
C VAL A 128 8.07 -1.46 -2.48
N LEU A 129 6.85 -0.89 -2.42
CA LEU A 129 5.84 -1.35 -1.46
C LEU A 129 5.46 -2.81 -1.67
N ALA A 130 5.28 -3.24 -2.92
CA ALA A 130 4.93 -4.64 -3.21
C ALA A 130 6.03 -5.62 -2.78
N ASP A 131 7.30 -5.25 -2.97
CA ASP A 131 8.44 -6.07 -2.55
C ASP A 131 8.57 -6.11 -1.02
N GLU A 132 8.41 -4.96 -0.34
CA GLU A 132 8.39 -4.88 1.13
C GLU A 132 7.27 -5.74 1.72
N ASP A 133 6.03 -5.56 1.27
CA ASP A 133 4.88 -6.30 1.78
C ASP A 133 4.97 -7.79 1.47
N LYS A 134 5.49 -8.17 0.30
CA LYS A 134 5.74 -9.58 -0.03
C LYS A 134 6.74 -10.22 0.93
N ASN A 135 7.82 -9.52 1.27
CA ASN A 135 8.84 -10.04 2.17
C ASN A 135 8.26 -10.20 3.58
N GLU A 136 7.59 -9.17 4.07
CA GLU A 136 6.94 -9.17 5.37
C GLU A 136 5.91 -10.31 5.50
N MET A 137 5.03 -10.46 4.51
CA MET A 137 4.07 -11.55 4.47
C MET A 137 4.73 -12.93 4.45
N ASN A 138 5.84 -13.09 3.73
CA ASN A 138 6.57 -14.36 3.70
C ASN A 138 7.23 -14.67 5.04
N ASP A 139 7.73 -13.67 5.75
CA ASP A 139 8.28 -13.82 7.09
C ASP A 139 7.19 -14.28 8.08
N ILE A 140 5.99 -13.72 7.96
CA ILE A 140 4.81 -14.15 8.73
C ILE A 140 4.39 -15.58 8.38
N PHE A 141 4.19 -15.92 7.10
CA PHE A 141 3.72 -17.26 6.72
C PHE A 141 4.78 -18.35 6.90
N ALA A 142 6.04 -17.97 7.07
CA ALA A 142 7.10 -18.88 7.47
C ALA A 142 6.88 -19.46 8.88
N THR A 143 6.21 -18.73 9.78
CA THR A 143 6.00 -19.14 11.17
C THR A 143 4.61 -19.72 11.41
N VAL A 144 3.64 -19.43 10.53
CA VAL A 144 2.25 -19.86 10.70
C VAL A 144 1.91 -21.02 9.77
N SER A 145 1.39 -22.12 10.32
CA SER A 145 0.86 -23.24 9.55
C SER A 145 -0.41 -22.83 8.78
N TYR A 146 -0.54 -23.28 7.53
CA TYR A 146 -1.78 -23.09 6.75
C TYR A 146 -3.01 -23.67 7.45
N ASP A 147 -2.82 -24.77 8.18
CA ASP A 147 -3.93 -25.46 8.85
C ASP A 147 -4.34 -24.74 10.15
N ASN A 148 -3.56 -23.74 10.61
CA ASN A 148 -3.89 -22.91 11.77
C ASN A 148 -4.45 -21.54 11.34
N TYR A 149 -5.68 -21.58 10.85
CA TYR A 149 -6.40 -20.44 10.28
C TYR A 149 -6.51 -19.21 11.22
N LYS A 150 -6.70 -19.43 12.53
CA LYS A 150 -6.82 -18.33 13.51
C LYS A 150 -5.50 -17.56 13.67
N GLU A 151 -4.38 -18.26 13.62
CA GLU A 151 -3.05 -17.64 13.64
C GLU A 151 -2.74 -16.90 12.34
N LEU A 152 -3.20 -17.41 11.19
CA LEU A 152 -3.09 -16.67 9.94
C LEU A 152 -3.84 -15.34 10.03
N GLN A 153 -5.12 -15.37 10.41
CA GLN A 153 -5.93 -14.15 10.55
C GLN A 153 -5.29 -13.14 11.51
N ALA A 154 -4.80 -13.61 12.66
CA ALA A 154 -4.11 -12.76 13.64
C ALA A 154 -2.79 -12.18 13.13
N ALA A 155 -2.06 -12.92 12.28
CA ALA A 155 -0.77 -12.46 11.76
C ALA A 155 -0.91 -11.52 10.56
N PHE A 156 -2.02 -11.57 9.83
CA PHE A 156 -2.33 -10.61 8.76
C PHE A 156 -2.70 -9.22 9.30
N LEU A 157 -3.36 -9.15 10.46
CA LEU A 157 -3.93 -7.91 11.00
C LEU A 157 -2.89 -6.77 11.17
N PRO A 158 -1.70 -6.99 11.76
CA PRO A 158 -0.70 -5.93 11.96
C PRO A 158 -0.03 -5.41 10.68
N VAL A 159 -0.12 -6.16 9.56
CA VAL A 159 0.38 -5.74 8.24
C VAL A 159 -0.53 -4.65 7.68
N PHE A 160 -1.85 -4.87 7.75
CA PHE A 160 -2.85 -3.92 7.26
C PHE A 160 -3.00 -2.71 8.18
N GLU A 161 -2.91 -2.89 9.50
CA GLU A 161 -3.01 -1.80 10.48
C GLU A 161 -1.91 -0.73 10.33
N ARG A 162 -0.77 -1.08 9.71
CA ARG A 162 0.30 -0.12 9.40
C ARG A 162 0.02 0.76 8.18
N VAL A 163 -0.86 0.30 7.30
CA VAL A 163 -1.14 0.96 6.01
C VAL A 163 -2.48 1.70 6.04
N LEU A 164 -3.37 1.38 6.97
CA LEU A 164 -4.75 1.89 7.01
C LEU A 164 -4.99 2.92 8.12
N ALA A 165 -5.83 3.92 7.82
CA ALA A 165 -6.37 4.81 8.85
C ALA A 165 -7.32 4.04 9.78
N ASP A 166 -7.50 4.49 11.02
CA ASP A 166 -8.26 3.75 12.04
C ASP A 166 -9.73 3.44 11.64
N GLU A 167 -10.35 4.28 10.82
CA GLU A 167 -11.70 4.05 10.29
C GLU A 167 -11.73 2.88 9.28
N ASP A 168 -10.71 2.75 8.44
CA ASP A 168 -10.57 1.68 7.44
C ASP A 168 -10.18 0.34 8.07
N LYS A 169 -9.63 0.34 9.30
CA LYS A 169 -9.27 -0.88 10.04
C LYS A 169 -10.51 -1.69 10.42
N ASN A 170 -11.61 -1.03 10.77
CA ASN A 170 -12.85 -1.70 11.18
C ASN A 170 -13.56 -2.37 9.99
N GLU A 171 -13.64 -1.69 8.84
CA GLU A 171 -14.24 -2.27 7.62
C GLU A 171 -13.41 -3.44 7.06
N MET A 172 -12.08 -3.35 7.12
CA MET A 172 -11.20 -4.45 6.70
C MET A 172 -11.24 -5.65 7.65
N ASN A 173 -11.39 -5.40 8.95
CA ASN A 173 -11.65 -6.47 9.93
C ASN A 173 -12.94 -7.23 9.60
N ASP A 174 -14.00 -6.53 9.22
CA ASP A 174 -15.25 -7.15 8.76
C ASP A 174 -15.08 -7.90 7.43
N ILE A 175 -14.28 -7.39 6.49
CA ILE A 175 -13.96 -8.04 5.21
C ILE A 175 -13.20 -9.37 5.41
N PHE A 176 -12.25 -9.44 6.37
CA PHE A 176 -11.53 -10.68 6.66
C PHE A 176 -12.35 -11.65 7.51
N ALA A 177 -13.16 -11.16 8.45
CA ALA A 177 -14.13 -11.99 9.16
C ALA A 177 -15.08 -12.68 8.15
N THR A 178 -15.56 -11.95 7.14
CA THR A 178 -16.54 -12.46 6.16
C THR A 178 -15.94 -13.43 5.14
N VAL A 179 -14.72 -13.20 4.64
CA VAL A 179 -14.09 -14.14 3.68
C VAL A 179 -13.52 -15.39 4.36
N SER A 180 -13.41 -15.36 5.68
CA SER A 180 -12.90 -16.51 6.41
C SER A 180 -13.91 -17.59 6.76
N TYR A 181 -15.17 -17.22 7.02
CA TYR A 181 -16.09 -18.17 7.65
C TYR A 181 -16.78 -19.09 6.64
N ASP A 182 -17.25 -18.56 5.50
CA ASP A 182 -18.15 -19.34 4.64
C ASP A 182 -17.55 -19.76 3.28
N GLN A 183 -16.50 -19.07 2.79
CA GLN A 183 -15.99 -19.27 1.42
C GLN A 183 -14.72 -20.11 1.33
N LEU A 184 -14.01 -20.33 2.44
CA LEU A 184 -12.77 -21.12 2.49
C LEU A 184 -13.01 -22.58 2.93
N PHE A 185 -14.22 -22.92 3.40
CA PHE A 185 -14.52 -24.20 4.05
C PHE A 185 -15.81 -24.89 3.55
N LEU A 186 -16.37 -24.45 2.43
CA LEU A 186 -17.34 -25.26 1.68
C LEU A 186 -16.61 -26.06 0.60
N ASP A 187 -15.87 -27.07 1.04
CA ASP A 187 -15.84 -28.40 0.42
C ASP A 187 -16.23 -29.40 1.52
#